data_AF-A0A354P7A4-F1
#
_entry.id   AF-A0A354P7A4-F1
#
_cell.length_a   1.000
_cell.length_b   1.000
_cell.length_c   1.000
_cell.angle_alpha   90.00
_cell.angle_beta   90.00
_cell.angle_gamma   90.00
#
_symmetry.space_group_name_H-M   'P 1'
#
loop_
_entity.id
_entity.type
_entity.pdbx_description
1 polymer ?
#
loop_
_entity_poly.entity_id
_entity_poly.type
_entity_poly.pdbx_seq_one_letter_code
_entity_poly.pdbx_strand_id
1 'polypeptide(L)'
;MPGTFEDFGLRFLYPDNWTVAAREEDARCEGVTLDLPAGGFFSVTRYFDQSEPEALLSEIAGAMKIEYPEIETDAIAVSDDDDFFIESRFYYLDLLVISRATAIESGDDIIVVQTQAESREFDSGEKVFEAIIRSLRESIEDAE
;
A
#
# COMPACT_ATOMS: atom_id res chain seq x y z
N MET A 1 0.59 22.01 -6.20
CA MET A 1 0.23 21.22 -7.40
C MET A 1 0.55 19.79 -7.04
N PRO A 2 -0.32 18.79 -7.29
CA PRO A 2 -0.04 17.41 -6.91
C PRO A 2 1.33 16.97 -7.44
N GLY A 3 2.05 16.20 -6.63
CA GLY A 3 3.26 15.51 -7.07
C GLY A 3 2.90 14.39 -8.05
N THR A 4 3.83 14.07 -8.94
CA THR A 4 3.72 12.92 -9.84
C THR A 4 4.83 11.95 -9.48
N PHE A 5 4.46 10.70 -9.25
CA PHE A 5 5.40 9.58 -9.21
C PHE A 5 5.41 8.94 -10.60
N GLU A 6 6.60 8.68 -11.15
CA GLU A 6 6.78 8.00 -12.44
C GLU A 6 8.13 7.29 -12.42
N ASP A 7 8.11 5.99 -12.15
CA ASP A 7 9.30 5.13 -12.14
C ASP A 7 8.90 3.65 -12.25
N PHE A 8 9.82 2.77 -12.67
CA PHE A 8 9.65 1.32 -12.76
C PHE A 8 8.33 0.83 -13.39
N GLY A 9 7.84 1.62 -14.36
CA GLY A 9 6.61 1.36 -15.09
C GLY A 9 5.32 1.69 -14.33
N LEU A 10 5.40 2.32 -13.16
CA LEU A 10 4.24 2.82 -12.43
C LEU A 10 4.17 4.34 -12.49
N ARG A 11 2.95 4.87 -12.61
CA ARG A 11 2.70 6.30 -12.55
C ARG A 11 1.42 6.62 -11.78
N PHE A 12 1.50 7.59 -10.88
CA PHE A 12 0.33 8.09 -10.14
C PHE A 12 0.56 9.51 -9.60
N LEU A 13 -0.54 10.19 -9.27
CA LEU A 13 -0.52 11.51 -8.64
C LEU A 13 -0.66 11.37 -7.12
N TYR A 14 0.04 12.21 -6.35
CA TYR A 14 -0.08 12.24 -4.88
C TYR A 14 -0.05 13.68 -4.35
N PRO A 15 -0.54 13.94 -3.11
CA PRO A 15 -0.51 15.28 -2.52
C PRO A 15 0.90 15.84 -2.37
N ASP A 16 1.07 17.15 -2.63
CA ASP A 16 2.39 17.81 -2.61
C ASP A 16 2.98 18.03 -1.21
N ASN A 17 2.18 17.81 -0.17
CA ASN A 17 2.62 17.85 1.21
C ASN A 17 3.13 16.50 1.73
N TRP A 18 3.15 15.44 0.90
CA TRP A 18 3.73 14.15 1.25
C TRP A 18 5.21 14.11 0.88
N THR A 19 6.00 13.35 1.64
CA THR A 19 7.46 13.29 1.44
C THR A 19 7.88 11.89 1.02
N VAL A 20 8.74 11.78 0.01
CA VAL A 20 9.32 10.48 -0.36
C VAL A 20 10.29 10.03 0.72
N ALA A 21 9.99 8.89 1.35
CA ALA A 21 10.85 8.25 2.33
C ALA A 21 11.98 7.48 1.63
N ALA A 22 13.14 7.42 2.28
CA ALA A 22 14.23 6.57 1.82
C ALA A 22 13.84 5.09 1.99
N ARG A 23 14.11 4.30 0.96
CA ARG A 23 13.85 2.86 0.94
C ARG A 23 15.15 2.12 0.63
N GLU A 24 15.32 0.95 1.24
CA GLU A 24 16.41 0.04 0.89
C GLU A 24 16.10 -0.69 -0.42
N GLU A 25 17.13 -0.96 -1.22
CA GLU A 25 17.00 -1.72 -2.46
C GLU A 25 16.67 -3.19 -2.13
N ASP A 26 15.66 -3.75 -2.79
CA ASP A 26 15.32 -5.18 -2.74
C ASP A 26 15.34 -5.74 -4.16
N ALA A 27 16.10 -6.81 -4.39
CA ALA A 27 16.21 -7.41 -5.72
C ALA A 27 14.90 -8.02 -6.24
N ARG A 28 13.92 -8.27 -5.36
CA ARG A 28 12.61 -8.86 -5.71
C ARG A 28 11.55 -7.81 -6.02
N CYS A 29 11.78 -6.54 -5.67
CA CYS A 29 10.75 -5.51 -5.84
C CYS A 29 11.32 -4.10 -5.96
N GLU A 30 10.62 -3.26 -6.72
CA GLU A 30 10.86 -1.82 -6.78
C GLU A 30 9.63 -1.09 -6.22
N GLY A 31 9.84 0.05 -5.57
CA GLY A 31 8.76 0.72 -4.90
C GLY A 31 9.10 2.07 -4.34
N VAL A 32 8.06 2.81 -3.97
CA VAL A 32 8.15 4.10 -3.31
C VAL A 32 7.37 4.06 -2.01
N THR A 33 7.86 4.76 -0.99
CA THR A 33 7.13 5.01 0.26
C THR A 33 7.00 6.52 0.43
N LEU A 34 5.79 6.97 0.75
CA LEU A 34 5.44 8.35 0.98
C LEU A 34 5.02 8.52 2.44
N ASP A 35 5.69 9.41 3.15
CA ASP A 35 5.33 9.78 4.52
C ASP A 35 4.13 10.74 4.49
N LEU A 36 3.12 10.41 5.29
CA LEU A 36 1.92 11.22 5.46
C LEU A 36 2.23 12.42 6.39
N PRO A 37 1.69 13.61 6.13
CA PRO A 37 1.96 14.81 6.95
C PRO A 37 1.58 14.65 8.42
N ALA A 38 0.54 13.86 8.71
CA ALA A 38 0.04 13.61 10.06
C ALA A 38 0.67 12.37 10.73
N GLY A 39 1.62 11.72 10.06
CA GLY A 39 2.22 10.46 10.49
C GLY A 39 1.60 9.24 9.82
N GLY A 40 2.41 8.18 9.71
CA GLY A 40 2.09 7.03 8.88
C GLY A 40 2.67 7.14 7.47
N PHE A 41 2.32 6.19 6.62
CA PHE A 41 2.86 6.11 5.26
C PHE A 41 1.85 5.58 4.25
N PHE A 42 2.13 5.83 2.98
CA PHE A 42 1.52 5.21 1.82
C PHE A 42 2.65 4.66 0.94
N SER A 43 2.65 3.36 0.65
CA SER A 43 3.68 2.72 -0.17
C SER A 43 3.05 2.01 -1.37
N VAL A 44 3.78 2.04 -2.48
CA VAL A 44 3.47 1.29 -3.69
C VAL A 44 4.71 0.47 -4.03
N THR A 45 4.56 -0.84 -4.13
CA THR A 45 5.66 -1.78 -4.36
C THR A 45 5.26 -2.75 -5.47
N ARG A 46 6.06 -2.81 -6.54
CA ARG A 46 5.95 -3.80 -7.60
C ARG A 46 6.88 -4.98 -7.30
N TYR A 47 6.30 -6.15 -7.13
CA TYR A 47 7.02 -7.41 -6.96
C TYR A 47 7.13 -8.11 -8.32
N PHE A 48 8.35 -8.47 -8.70
CA PHE A 48 8.64 -9.07 -10.00
C PHE A 48 8.44 -10.59 -10.01
N ASP A 49 7.95 -11.11 -11.14
CA ASP A 49 7.78 -12.55 -11.38
C ASP A 49 6.96 -13.23 -10.26
N GLN A 50 5.86 -12.59 -9.81
CA GLN A 50 4.96 -13.09 -8.77
C GLN A 50 3.54 -13.26 -9.32
N SER A 51 2.88 -14.35 -8.95
CA SER A 51 1.52 -14.66 -9.43
C SER A 51 0.53 -15.02 -8.32
N GLU A 52 0.90 -14.85 -7.05
CA GLU A 52 0.05 -15.20 -5.90
C GLU A 52 -0.18 -13.98 -4.98
N PRO A 53 -1.18 -13.12 -5.27
CA PRO A 53 -1.48 -11.93 -4.48
C PRO A 53 -1.77 -12.24 -3.00
N GLU A 54 -2.54 -13.29 -2.74
CA GLU A 54 -2.86 -13.73 -1.38
C GLU A 54 -1.62 -14.14 -0.57
N ALA A 55 -0.62 -14.73 -1.24
CA ALA A 55 0.63 -15.13 -0.60
C ALA A 55 1.42 -13.90 -0.16
N LEU A 56 1.55 -12.87 -1.02
CA LEU A 56 2.20 -11.61 -0.67
C LEU A 56 1.49 -10.88 0.48
N LEU A 57 0.16 -10.80 0.46
CA LEU A 57 -0.59 -10.22 1.57
C LEU A 57 -0.41 -11.01 2.87
N SER A 58 -0.34 -12.34 2.79
CA SER A 58 -0.07 -13.19 3.94
C SER A 58 1.34 -12.98 4.50
N GLU A 59 2.35 -12.78 3.65
CA GLU A 59 3.71 -12.42 4.06
C GLU A 59 3.73 -11.08 4.79
N ILE A 60 3.04 -10.06 4.27
CA ILE A 60 2.92 -8.73 4.89
C ILE A 60 2.24 -8.85 6.26
N ALA A 61 1.11 -9.55 6.34
CA ALA A 61 0.43 -9.80 7.60
C ALA A 61 1.32 -10.54 8.61
N GLY A 62 2.10 -11.52 8.14
CA GLY A 62 3.06 -12.26 8.95
C GLY A 62 4.17 -11.38 9.49
N ALA A 63 4.76 -10.51 8.66
CA ALA A 63 5.77 -9.55 9.07
C ALA A 63 5.23 -8.58 10.13
N MET A 64 4.04 -8.02 9.89
CA MET A 64 3.36 -7.15 10.85
C MET A 64 3.08 -7.85 12.18
N LYS A 65 2.71 -9.13 12.17
CA LYS A 65 2.47 -9.92 13.39
C LYS A 65 3.74 -10.16 14.21
N ILE A 66 4.89 -10.25 13.57
CA ILE A 66 6.19 -10.37 14.27
C ILE A 66 6.53 -9.05 14.98
N GLU A 67 6.32 -7.92 14.29
CA GLU A 67 6.63 -6.59 14.84
C GLU A 67 5.62 -6.15 15.92
N TYR A 68 4.34 -6.45 15.69
CA TYR A 68 3.22 -6.11 16.57
C TYR A 68 2.48 -7.39 16.99
N PRO A 69 2.93 -8.09 18.06
CA PRO A 69 2.35 -9.38 18.46
C PRO A 69 0.84 -9.35 18.75
N GLU A 70 0.31 -8.20 19.16
CA GLU A 70 -1.11 -8.01 19.47
C GLU A 70 -1.94 -7.50 18.29
N ILE A 71 -1.36 -7.37 17.09
CA ILE A 71 -2.10 -6.96 15.89
C ILE A 71 -3.25 -7.92 15.59
N GLU A 72 -4.40 -7.33 15.30
CA GLU A 72 -5.58 -8.01 14.78
C GLU A 72 -5.61 -7.81 13.27
N THR A 73 -5.66 -8.88 12.50
CA THR A 73 -5.74 -8.83 11.04
C THR A 73 -7.00 -9.55 10.60
N ASP A 74 -7.80 -8.87 9.79
CA ASP A 74 -9.00 -9.45 9.18
C ASP A 74 -8.59 -10.51 8.13
N ALA A 75 -9.52 -11.39 7.77
CA ALA A 75 -9.29 -12.33 6.68
C ALA A 75 -9.07 -11.58 5.35
N ILE A 76 -8.27 -12.16 4.46
CA ILE A 76 -8.11 -11.62 3.09
C ILE A 76 -9.50 -11.57 2.43
N ALA A 77 -9.84 -10.40 1.91
CA ALA A 77 -11.08 -10.15 1.19
C ALA A 77 -10.75 -9.73 -0.25
N VAL A 78 -11.77 -9.79 -1.11
CA VAL A 78 -11.69 -9.33 -2.50
C VAL A 78 -12.52 -8.06 -2.62
N SER A 79 -11.94 -7.03 -3.25
CA SER A 79 -12.61 -5.75 -3.49
C SER A 79 -13.56 -5.83 -4.69
N ASP A 80 -14.30 -4.75 -4.96
CA ASP A 80 -15.17 -4.66 -6.14
C ASP A 80 -14.38 -4.64 -7.47
N ASP A 81 -13.10 -4.26 -7.42
CA ASP A 81 -12.16 -4.24 -8.56
C ASP A 81 -11.36 -5.56 -8.66
N ASP A 82 -11.86 -6.65 -8.06
CA ASP A 82 -11.26 -8.00 -8.02
C ASP A 82 -9.89 -8.12 -7.32
N ASP A 83 -9.42 -7.07 -6.63
CA ASP A 83 -8.17 -7.13 -5.88
C ASP A 83 -8.31 -7.80 -4.53
N PHE A 84 -7.25 -8.48 -4.12
CA PHE A 84 -7.12 -8.96 -2.76
C PHE A 84 -6.69 -7.83 -1.83
N PHE A 85 -7.28 -7.77 -0.65
CA PHE A 85 -6.85 -6.84 0.40
C PHE A 85 -6.94 -7.44 1.79
N ILE A 86 -6.15 -6.87 2.68
CA ILE A 86 -6.18 -7.12 4.13
C ILE A 86 -6.24 -5.80 4.89
N GLU A 87 -6.90 -5.83 6.03
CA GLU A 87 -6.85 -4.75 7.00
C GLU A 87 -6.40 -5.30 8.35
N SER A 88 -5.50 -4.54 8.98
CA SER A 88 -4.95 -4.84 10.28
C SER A 88 -5.09 -3.64 11.21
N ARG A 89 -5.32 -3.92 12.49
CA ARG A 89 -5.52 -2.92 13.54
C ARG A 89 -4.65 -3.29 14.75
N PHE A 90 -3.94 -2.30 15.29
CA PHE A 90 -3.12 -2.49 16.49
C PHE A 90 -2.99 -1.19 17.27
N TYR A 91 -2.64 -1.31 18.56
CA TYR A 91 -2.32 -0.15 19.39
C TYR A 91 -0.83 0.16 19.33
N TYR A 92 -0.49 1.43 19.14
CA TYR A 92 0.87 1.95 19.24
C TYR A 92 0.85 3.28 20.00
N LEU A 93 1.54 3.35 21.14
CA LEU A 93 1.58 4.53 22.02
C LEU A 93 0.18 5.08 22.35
N ASP A 94 -0.75 4.20 22.76
CA ASP A 94 -2.15 4.50 23.06
C ASP A 94 -3.01 4.98 21.88
N LEU A 95 -2.47 4.95 20.65
CA LEU A 95 -3.20 5.26 19.42
C LEU A 95 -3.60 3.98 18.70
N LEU A 96 -4.82 3.95 18.17
CA LEU A 96 -5.26 2.88 17.27
C LEU A 96 -4.70 3.17 15.88
N VAL A 97 -3.88 2.26 15.35
CA VAL A 97 -3.30 2.33 14.01
C VAL A 97 -4.02 1.35 13.11
N ILE A 98 -4.36 1.81 11.91
CA ILE A 98 -4.91 1.00 10.82
C ILE A 98 -3.80 0.81 9.79
N SER A 99 -3.59 -0.43 9.36
CA SER A 99 -2.78 -0.78 8.19
C SER A 99 -3.66 -1.52 7.19
N ARG A 100 -3.78 -1.01 5.97
CA ARG A 100 -4.49 -1.67 4.87
C ARG A 100 -3.51 -1.97 3.75
N ALA A 101 -3.50 -3.19 3.24
CA ALA A 101 -2.71 -3.57 2.07
C ALA A 101 -3.63 -4.17 1.01
N THR A 102 -3.43 -3.78 -0.24
CA THR A 102 -4.14 -4.28 -1.42
C THR A 102 -3.12 -4.77 -2.44
N ALA A 103 -3.38 -5.92 -3.05
CA ALA A 103 -2.54 -6.51 -4.08
C ALA A 103 -3.28 -6.51 -5.42
N ILE A 104 -2.67 -5.86 -6.40
CA ILE A 104 -3.18 -5.64 -7.75
C ILE A 104 -2.33 -6.45 -8.71
N GLU A 105 -2.94 -7.30 -9.52
CA GLU A 105 -2.24 -8.06 -10.57
C GLU A 105 -1.89 -7.14 -11.75
N SER A 106 -0.70 -7.32 -12.32
CA SER A 106 -0.19 -6.55 -13.46
C SER A 106 0.74 -7.43 -14.31
N GLY A 107 0.19 -8.14 -15.31
CA GLY A 107 0.93 -9.15 -16.05
C GLY A 107 1.48 -10.28 -15.16
N ASP A 108 2.80 -10.52 -15.21
CA ASP A 108 3.51 -11.50 -14.37
C ASP A 108 4.01 -10.89 -13.03
N ASP A 109 3.63 -9.64 -12.74
CA ASP A 109 4.01 -8.91 -11.54
C ASP A 109 2.80 -8.64 -10.64
N ILE A 110 3.07 -8.37 -9.36
CA ILE A 110 2.04 -7.94 -8.41
C ILE A 110 2.43 -6.60 -7.81
N ILE A 111 1.49 -5.67 -7.84
CA ILE A 111 1.65 -4.36 -7.23
C ILE A 111 0.91 -4.35 -5.89
N VAL A 112 1.66 -4.21 -4.82
CA VAL A 112 1.12 -4.04 -3.48
C VAL A 112 1.08 -2.56 -3.14
N VAL A 113 -0.10 -2.08 -2.78
CA VAL A 113 -0.30 -0.78 -2.15
C VAL A 113 -0.55 -1.00 -0.67
N GLN A 114 0.26 -0.40 0.20
CA GLN A 114 0.06 -0.45 1.64
C GLN A 114 -0.06 0.96 2.21
N THR A 115 -1.06 1.18 3.05
CA THR A 115 -1.24 2.42 3.80
C THR A 115 -1.31 2.11 5.27
N GLN A 116 -0.62 2.89 6.09
CA GLN A 116 -0.68 2.81 7.54
C GLN A 116 -0.81 4.20 8.13
N ALA A 117 -1.78 4.41 9.02
CA ALA A 117 -1.95 5.68 9.74
C ALA A 117 -2.70 5.46 11.06
N GLU A 118 -2.68 6.45 11.94
CA GLU A 118 -3.61 6.50 13.07
C GLU A 118 -5.05 6.52 12.55
N SER A 119 -5.98 5.87 13.24
CA SER A 119 -7.34 5.60 12.78
C SER A 119 -8.08 6.84 12.27
N ARG A 120 -7.99 7.98 12.95
CA ARG A 120 -8.71 9.21 12.54
C ARG A 120 -8.05 9.84 11.32
N GLU A 121 -6.73 9.80 11.25
CA GLU A 121 -5.98 10.27 10.09
C GLU A 121 -6.24 9.37 8.87
N PHE A 122 -6.33 8.05 9.08
CA PHE A 122 -6.69 7.08 8.06
C PHE A 122 -8.07 7.38 7.47
N ASP A 123 -9.09 7.54 8.33
CA ASP A 123 -10.45 7.91 7.91
C ASP A 123 -10.48 9.24 7.12
N SER A 124 -9.67 10.22 7.55
CA SER A 124 -9.60 11.52 6.88
C SER A 124 -8.92 11.45 5.50
N GLY A 125 -7.97 10.52 5.34
CA GLY A 125 -7.17 10.31 4.14
C GLY A 125 -7.77 9.31 3.15
N GLU A 126 -8.80 8.55 3.54
CA GLU A 126 -9.32 7.41 2.76
C GLU A 126 -9.61 7.77 1.30
N LYS A 127 -10.33 8.88 1.06
CA LYS A 127 -10.64 9.35 -0.31
C LYS A 127 -9.41 9.72 -1.14
N VAL A 128 -8.34 10.14 -0.48
CA VAL A 128 -7.06 10.43 -1.14
C VAL A 128 -6.39 9.12 -1.52
N PHE A 129 -6.35 8.13 -0.61
CA PHE A 129 -5.79 6.81 -0.91
C PHE A 129 -6.52 6.14 -2.07
N GLU A 130 -7.85 6.14 -2.06
CA GLU A 130 -8.68 5.63 -3.16
C GLU A 130 -8.38 6.32 -4.49
N ALA A 131 -8.22 7.65 -4.49
CA ALA A 131 -7.90 8.39 -5.70
C ALA A 131 -6.51 8.05 -6.25
N ILE A 132 -5.52 7.84 -5.36
CA ILE A 132 -4.17 7.43 -5.76
C ILE A 132 -4.19 6.01 -6.35
N ILE A 133 -4.84 5.07 -5.67
CA ILE A 133 -4.96 3.67 -6.12
C ILE A 133 -5.66 3.62 -7.47
N ARG A 134 -6.74 4.37 -7.65
CA ARG A 134 -7.42 4.48 -8.94
C ARG A 134 -6.52 5.05 -10.04
N SER A 135 -5.79 6.14 -9.75
CA SER A 135 -4.83 6.71 -10.72
C SER A 135 -3.73 5.71 -11.09
N LEU A 136 -3.31 4.87 -10.15
CA LEU A 136 -2.33 3.82 -10.38
C LEU A 136 -2.90 2.72 -11.28
N ARG A 137 -4.14 2.27 -11.05
CA ARG A 137 -4.83 1.30 -11.92
C ARG A 137 -4.92 1.78 -13.35
N GLU A 138 -5.41 2.99 -13.55
CA GLU A 138 -5.54 3.60 -14.88
C GLU A 138 -4.17 3.61 -15.60
N SER A 139 -3.07 3.84 -14.88
CA SER A 139 -1.72 3.77 -15.45
C SER A 139 -1.24 2.36 -15.78
N ILE A 140 -1.68 1.34 -15.04
CA ILE A 140 -1.32 -0.07 -15.30
C ILE A 140 -2.06 -0.55 -16.55
N GLU A 141 -3.37 -0.30 -16.60
CA GLU A 141 -4.24 -0.65 -17.73
C GLU A 141 -3.79 0.00 -19.05
N ASP A 142 -3.31 1.26 -19.00
CA ASP A 142 -2.78 1.96 -20.17
C ASP A 142 -1.42 1.40 -20.66
N ALA A 143 -0.71 0.66 -19.82
CA ALA A 143 0.62 0.11 -20.12
C ALA A 143 0.58 -1.33 -20.69
N GLU A 144 -0.55 -2.04 -20.54
CA GLU A 144 -0.81 -3.38 -21.09
C GLU A 144 -1.33 -3.36 -22.54
#